data_AF-H3NYE0-F1
#
_entry.id   AF-H3NYE0-F1
#
_cell.length_a   1.000
_cell.length_b   1.000
_cell.length_c   1.000
_cell.angle_alpha   90.00
_cell.angle_beta   90.00
_cell.angle_gamma   90.00
#
_symmetry.space_group_name_H-M   'P 1'
#
loop_
_entity.id
_entity.type
_entity.pdbx_description
1 polymer ?
#
loop_
_entity_poly.entity_id
_entity_poly.type
_entity_poly.pdbx_seq_one_letter_code
_entity_poly.pdbx_strand_id
1 'polypeptide(L)'
;MTTLGLFIGIAVSLPMLWVVRNKGWDRSAWSLFMMTLPIWYALFGLLALDISVIANELIYGLPYFLIGFLAWRFVSKSWLLIAGLGWLSHAFYDVYHDVFFVNPGVFAWYPTACLVFDLAVGAYLIYVAATYEERGDASYGS
;
A
#
# COMPACT_ATOMS: atom_id res chain seq x y z
N MET A 1 2.99 -3.37 17.66
CA MET A 1 3.28 -4.41 16.66
C MET A 1 2.91 -5.78 17.21
N THR A 2 2.34 -6.67 16.40
CA THR A 2 1.95 -8.03 16.82
C THR A 2 2.74 -9.10 16.06
N THR A 3 3.11 -10.19 16.75
CA THR A 3 3.81 -11.33 16.13
C THR A 3 2.97 -11.98 15.02
N LEU A 4 1.65 -12.10 15.23
CA LEU A 4 0.72 -12.63 14.24
C LEU A 4 0.70 -11.77 12.97
N GLY A 5 0.63 -10.44 13.12
CA GLY A 5 0.65 -9.52 11.99
C GLY A 5 1.93 -9.62 11.17
N LEU A 6 3.10 -9.81 11.81
CA LEU A 6 4.37 -10.03 11.10
C LEU A 6 4.30 -11.27 10.19
N PHE A 7 3.83 -12.40 10.72
CA PHE A 7 3.70 -13.63 9.94
C PHE A 7 2.71 -13.49 8.79
N ILE A 8 1.55 -12.88 9.04
CA ILE A 8 0.54 -12.64 7.99
C ILE A 8 1.11 -11.72 6.91
N GLY A 9 1.77 -10.62 7.29
CA GLY A 9 2.36 -9.67 6.36
C GLY A 9 3.41 -10.33 5.45
N ILE A 10 4.31 -11.14 6.01
CA ILE A 10 5.31 -11.91 5.24
C ILE A 10 4.62 -12.93 4.33
N ALA A 11 3.66 -13.69 4.88
CA ALA A 11 2.97 -14.74 4.14
C ALA A 11 2.14 -14.20 2.96
N VAL A 12 1.65 -12.95 3.04
CA VAL A 12 0.89 -12.32 1.96
C VAL A 12 1.80 -11.60 0.96
N SER A 13 2.82 -10.88 1.42
CA SER A 13 3.68 -10.06 0.56
C SER A 13 4.49 -10.89 -0.44
N LEU A 14 5.11 -11.99 -0.02
CA LEU A 14 5.96 -12.79 -0.92
C LEU A 14 5.18 -13.44 -2.08
N PRO A 15 4.05 -14.14 -1.85
CA PRO A 15 3.27 -14.69 -2.95
C PRO A 15 2.69 -13.59 -3.85
N MET A 16 2.24 -12.47 -3.27
CA MET A 16 1.66 -11.38 -4.06
C MET A 16 2.72 -10.76 -4.98
N LEU A 17 3.92 -10.47 -4.46
CA LEU A 17 5.04 -9.97 -5.27
C LEU A 17 5.37 -10.94 -6.40
N TRP A 18 5.43 -12.24 -6.11
CA TRP A 18 5.70 -13.27 -7.12
C TRP A 18 4.62 -13.32 -8.20
N VAL A 19 3.33 -13.34 -7.83
CA VAL A 19 2.21 -13.37 -8.80
C VAL A 19 2.20 -12.11 -9.66
N VAL A 20 2.19 -10.93 -9.04
CA VAL A 20 2.09 -9.65 -9.75
C VAL A 20 3.26 -9.49 -10.71
N ARG A 21 4.47 -9.83 -10.27
CA ARG A 21 5.66 -9.73 -11.11
C ARG A 21 5.60 -10.69 -12.30
N ASN A 22 5.25 -11.96 -12.07
CA ASN A 22 5.18 -12.95 -13.16
C ASN A 22 4.07 -12.66 -14.17
N LYS A 23 3.03 -11.94 -13.76
CA LYS A 23 1.95 -11.49 -14.65
C LYS A 23 2.25 -10.16 -15.35
N GLY A 24 3.33 -9.47 -15.00
CA GLY A 24 3.65 -8.15 -15.53
C GLY A 24 2.67 -7.07 -15.08
N TRP A 25 1.98 -7.27 -13.95
CA TRP A 25 0.93 -6.37 -13.46
C TRP A 25 1.44 -5.30 -12.50
N ASP A 26 2.77 -5.10 -12.42
CA ASP A 26 3.39 -4.25 -11.42
C ASP A 26 2.72 -2.87 -11.32
N ARG A 27 2.57 -2.17 -12.45
CA ARG A 27 1.93 -0.85 -12.45
C ARG A 27 0.50 -0.89 -11.94
N SER A 28 -0.34 -1.74 -12.54
CA SER A 28 -1.78 -1.75 -12.27
C SER A 28 -2.09 -2.27 -10.86
N ALA A 29 -1.48 -3.39 -10.46
CA ALA A 29 -1.75 -4.00 -9.16
C ALA A 29 -1.31 -3.12 -8.00
N TRP A 30 -0.05 -2.64 -8.00
CA TRP A 30 0.47 -1.84 -6.88
C TRP A 30 -0.21 -0.49 -6.76
N SER A 31 -0.64 0.09 -7.88
CA SER A 31 -1.37 1.35 -7.85
C SER A 31 -2.81 1.17 -7.35
N LEU A 32 -3.52 0.14 -7.85
CA LEU A 32 -4.89 -0.14 -7.43
C LEU A 32 -4.95 -0.56 -5.96
N PHE A 33 -4.02 -1.39 -5.49
CA PHE A 33 -3.98 -1.76 -4.07
C PHE A 33 -3.80 -0.54 -3.17
N MET A 34 -2.89 0.37 -3.52
CA MET A 34 -2.71 1.63 -2.79
C MET A 34 -4.00 2.47 -2.78
N MET A 35 -4.69 2.55 -3.92
CA MET A 35 -5.97 3.27 -4.00
C MET A 35 -7.05 2.68 -3.09
N THR A 36 -7.02 1.37 -2.84
CA THR A 36 -8.02 0.70 -1.99
C THR A 36 -7.73 0.75 -0.49
N LEU A 37 -6.53 1.16 -0.06
CA LEU A 37 -6.17 1.28 1.36
C LEU A 37 -7.21 2.04 2.21
N PRO A 38 -7.64 3.27 1.85
CA PRO A 38 -8.68 3.98 2.60
C PRO A 38 -9.99 3.20 2.72
N ILE A 39 -10.35 2.42 1.69
CA ILE A 39 -11.60 1.65 1.67
C ILE A 39 -11.50 0.52 2.68
N TRP A 40 -10.39 -0.20 2.75
CA TRP A 40 -10.21 -1.29 3.71
C TRP A 40 -10.28 -0.80 5.16
N TYR A 41 -9.61 0.31 5.46
CA TYR A 41 -9.65 0.92 6.78
C TYR A 41 -11.04 1.48 7.14
N ALA A 42 -11.72 2.11 6.19
CA ALA A 42 -13.11 2.55 6.35
C ALA A 42 -14.07 1.37 6.61
N LEU A 43 -13.87 0.21 5.97
CA LEU A 43 -14.67 -0.99 6.25
C LEU A 43 -14.50 -1.49 7.69
N PHE A 44 -13.33 -1.32 8.30
CA PHE A 44 -13.18 -1.58 9.75
C PHE A 44 -13.95 -0.57 10.59
N GLY A 45 -14.03 0.69 10.16
CA GLY A 45 -14.89 1.70 10.81
C GLY A 45 -16.36 1.31 10.83
N LEU A 46 -16.85 0.56 9.81
CA LEU A 46 -18.21 -0.01 9.84
C LEU A 46 -18.39 -1.04 10.96
N LEU A 47 -17.36 -1.83 11.28
CA LEU A 47 -17.42 -2.79 12.39
C LEU A 47 -17.50 -2.07 13.75
N ALA A 48 -16.94 -0.87 13.84
CA ALA A 48 -17.07 0.01 14.99
C ALA A 48 -18.43 0.75 15.05
N LEU A 49 -19.23 0.70 13.99
CA LEU A 49 -20.47 1.47 13.82
C LEU A 49 -20.27 2.99 14.03
N ASP A 50 -19.09 3.50 13.67
CA ASP A 50 -18.71 4.90 13.86
C ASP A 50 -18.44 5.59 12.52
N ILE A 51 -19.37 6.46 12.11
CA ILE A 51 -19.29 7.22 10.86
C ILE A 51 -18.13 8.23 10.89
N SER A 52 -17.77 8.76 12.06
CA SER A 52 -16.67 9.72 12.18
C SER A 52 -15.32 9.05 11.91
N VAL A 53 -15.15 7.81 12.38
CA VAL A 53 -13.98 6.97 12.08
C VAL A 53 -13.91 6.70 10.57
N ILE A 54 -15.03 6.28 9.95
CA ILE A 54 -15.09 6.06 8.49
C ILE A 54 -14.68 7.31 7.71
N ALA A 55 -15.20 8.47 8.09
CA ALA A 55 -14.87 9.74 7.44
C ALA A 55 -13.38 10.07 7.59
N ASN A 56 -12.81 9.86 8.78
CA ASN A 56 -11.38 10.07 9.02
C ASN A 56 -10.51 9.14 8.16
N GLU A 57 -10.84 7.85 8.05
CA GLU A 57 -10.10 6.90 7.21
C GLU A 57 -10.08 7.34 5.73
N LEU A 58 -11.20 7.86 5.23
CA LEU A 58 -11.26 8.38 3.86
C LEU A 58 -10.47 9.69 3.68
N ILE A 59 -10.50 10.58 4.68
CA ILE A 59 -9.79 11.87 4.64
C ILE A 59 -8.27 11.65 4.71
N TYR A 60 -7.80 10.91 5.73
CA TYR A 60 -6.37 10.62 5.91
C TYR A 60 -5.84 9.64 4.87
N GLY A 61 -6.70 8.82 4.29
CA GLY A 61 -6.33 7.92 3.19
C GLY A 61 -6.34 8.55 1.80
N LEU A 62 -6.89 9.77 1.65
CA LEU A 62 -6.97 10.48 0.37
C LEU A 62 -5.61 10.65 -0.34
N PRO A 63 -4.50 10.98 0.35
CA PRO A 63 -3.19 11.05 -0.29
C PRO A 63 -2.79 9.74 -0.98
N TYR A 64 -3.05 8.58 -0.38
CA TYR A 64 -2.72 7.27 -0.97
C TYR A 64 -3.60 6.96 -2.17
N PHE A 65 -4.88 7.33 -2.11
CA PHE A 65 -5.76 7.25 -3.28
C PHE A 65 -5.21 8.08 -4.45
N LEU A 66 -4.81 9.33 -4.19
CA LEU A 66 -4.30 10.22 -5.22
C LEU A 66 -2.95 9.75 -5.77
N ILE A 67 -2.01 9.33 -4.91
CA ILE A 67 -0.70 8.81 -5.34
C ILE A 67 -0.90 7.55 -6.20
N GLY A 68 -1.72 6.60 -5.74
CA GLY A 68 -2.04 5.39 -6.48
C GLY A 68 -2.69 5.72 -7.83
N PHE A 69 -3.67 6.64 -7.86
CA PHE A 69 -4.31 7.06 -9.11
C PHE A 69 -3.31 7.67 -10.11
N LEU A 70 -2.42 8.55 -9.63
CA LEU A 70 -1.43 9.20 -10.49
C LEU A 70 -0.36 8.23 -10.98
N ALA A 71 0.14 7.33 -10.12
CA ALA A 71 1.07 6.27 -10.48
C ALA A 71 0.44 5.26 -11.46
N TRP A 72 -0.86 4.99 -11.32
CA TRP A 72 -1.61 4.22 -12.30
C TRP A 72 -1.69 4.96 -13.62
N ARG A 73 -1.98 6.27 -13.62
CA ARG A 73 -2.22 7.03 -14.85
C ARG A 73 -0.96 7.35 -15.66
N PHE A 74 0.16 7.58 -15.00
CA PHE A 74 1.41 8.04 -15.63
C PHE A 74 2.51 6.97 -15.55
N VAL A 75 3.25 6.79 -16.64
CA VAL A 75 4.33 5.79 -16.73
C VAL A 75 5.66 6.50 -16.82
N SER A 76 6.44 6.47 -15.75
CA SER A 76 7.84 6.88 -15.76
C SER A 76 8.59 6.30 -14.56
N LYS A 77 9.92 6.28 -14.63
CA LYS A 77 10.82 5.99 -13.51
C LYS A 77 10.46 6.82 -12.26
N SER A 78 10.16 8.11 -12.44
CA SER A 78 9.78 9.00 -11.34
C SER A 78 8.47 8.57 -10.67
N TRP A 79 7.47 8.13 -11.45
CA TRP A 79 6.21 7.65 -10.89
C TRP A 79 6.35 6.32 -10.15
N LEU A 80 7.25 5.43 -10.59
CA LEU A 80 7.60 4.23 -9.81
C LEU A 80 8.25 4.57 -8.46
N LEU A 81 9.16 5.55 -8.44
CA LEU A 81 9.74 6.05 -7.18
C LEU A 81 8.68 6.66 -6.27
N ILE A 82 7.81 7.52 -6.80
CA ILE A 82 6.72 8.15 -6.04
C ILE A 82 5.78 7.09 -5.47
N ALA A 83 5.40 6.09 -6.25
CA ALA A 83 4.57 4.98 -5.77
C ALA A 83 5.28 4.18 -4.67
N GLY A 84 6.56 3.86 -4.83
CA GLY A 84 7.35 3.19 -3.80
C GLY A 84 7.42 3.98 -2.50
N LEU A 85 7.67 5.30 -2.59
CA LEU A 85 7.64 6.19 -1.43
C LEU A 85 6.26 6.32 -0.80
N GLY A 86 5.19 6.30 -1.60
CA GLY A 86 3.81 6.30 -1.11
C GLY A 86 3.51 5.08 -0.24
N TRP A 87 3.92 3.88 -0.68
CA TRP A 87 3.83 2.66 0.12
C TRP A 87 4.63 2.77 1.43
N LEU A 88 5.89 3.24 1.37
CA LEU A 88 6.70 3.42 2.58
C LEU A 88 6.10 4.46 3.55
N SER A 89 5.50 5.53 3.03
CA SER A 89 4.79 6.50 3.88
C SER A 89 3.53 5.91 4.51
N HIS A 90 2.84 4.98 3.84
CA HIS A 90 1.71 4.27 4.43
C HIS A 90 2.18 3.33 5.55
N ALA A 91 3.28 2.61 5.34
CA ALA A 91 3.89 1.79 6.39
C ALA A 91 4.22 2.62 7.65
N PHE A 92 4.69 3.87 7.45
CA PHE A 92 4.90 4.81 8.54
C PHE A 92 3.58 5.27 9.15
N TYR A 93 2.57 5.60 8.33
CA TYR A 93 1.24 5.97 8.81
C TYR A 93 0.61 4.87 9.69
N ASP A 94 0.74 3.59 9.35
CA ASP A 94 0.27 2.48 10.19
C ASP A 94 0.89 2.47 11.61
N VAL A 95 2.12 2.98 11.78
CA VAL A 95 2.76 3.09 13.11
C VAL A 95 2.17 4.25 13.92
N TYR A 96 1.82 5.35 13.25
CA TYR A 96 1.37 6.58 13.89
C TYR A 96 -0.14 6.82 13.77
N HIS A 97 -0.89 5.87 13.21
CA HIS A 97 -2.32 5.96 12.94
C HIS A 97 -3.10 6.47 14.17
N ASP A 98 -2.85 5.83 15.32
CA ASP A 98 -3.52 6.12 16.59
C ASP A 98 -3.22 7.53 17.14
N VAL A 99 -2.18 8.21 16.64
CA VAL A 99 -1.89 9.62 16.98
C VAL A 99 -2.89 10.56 16.31
N PHE A 100 -3.36 10.21 15.11
CA PHE A 100 -4.36 11.00 14.39
C PHE A 100 -5.76 10.71 14.89
N PHE A 101 -6.13 9.43 14.97
CA PHE A 101 -7.39 8.95 15.54
C PHE A 101 -7.33 7.43 15.74
N VAL A 102 -8.20 6.90 16.61
CA VAL A 102 -8.28 5.47 16.88
C VAL A 102 -9.45 4.86 16.12
N ASN A 103 -9.21 3.77 15.39
CA ASN A 103 -10.25 2.97 14.77
C ASN A 103 -10.41 1.64 15.54
N PRO A 104 -11.41 1.53 16.44
CA PRO A 104 -11.56 0.35 17.29
C PRO A 104 -12.04 -0.89 16.52
N GLY A 105 -12.48 -0.75 15.27
CA GLY A 105 -12.90 -1.87 14.42
C GLY A 105 -11.73 -2.58 13.74
N VAL A 106 -10.53 -1.99 13.74
CA VAL A 106 -9.35 -2.60 13.14
C VAL A 106 -8.85 -3.74 14.03
N PHE A 107 -8.67 -4.92 13.44
CA PHE A 107 -8.08 -6.04 14.18
C PHE A 107 -6.64 -5.72 14.58
N ALA A 108 -6.26 -6.03 15.81
CA ALA A 108 -4.94 -5.70 16.36
C ALA A 108 -3.74 -6.21 15.52
N TRP A 109 -3.92 -7.27 14.72
CA TRP A 109 -2.87 -7.80 13.85
C TRP A 109 -2.75 -7.08 12.50
N TYR A 110 -3.80 -6.40 12.04
CA TYR A 110 -3.91 -5.86 10.69
C TYR A 110 -2.90 -4.74 10.41
N PRO A 111 -2.71 -3.71 11.26
CA PRO A 111 -1.75 -2.64 10.97
C PRO A 111 -0.30 -3.16 10.87
N THR A 112 0.05 -4.17 11.67
CA THR A 112 1.39 -4.78 11.58
C THR A 112 1.56 -5.59 10.29
N ALA A 113 0.50 -6.28 9.83
CA ALA A 113 0.53 -7.01 8.57
C ALA A 113 0.62 -6.06 7.36
N CYS A 114 -0.16 -4.97 7.37
CA CYS A 114 -0.15 -3.92 6.35
C CYS A 114 1.23 -3.25 6.28
N LEU A 115 1.78 -2.79 7.41
CA LEU A 115 3.14 -2.26 7.50
C LEU A 115 4.19 -3.15 6.83
N VAL A 116 4.19 -4.46 7.13
CA VAL A 116 5.17 -5.39 6.53
C VAL A 116 4.97 -5.51 5.01
N PHE A 117 3.71 -5.58 4.57
CA PHE A 117 3.37 -5.63 3.15
C PHE A 117 3.82 -4.37 2.42
N ASP A 118 3.55 -3.20 3.00
CA ASP A 118 3.88 -1.88 2.46
C ASP A 118 5.39 -1.67 2.35
N LEU A 119 6.15 -2.10 3.38
CA LEU A 119 7.61 -2.09 3.33
C LEU A 119 8.14 -2.96 2.19
N ALA A 120 7.58 -4.16 2.01
CA ALA A 120 8.01 -5.07 0.95
C ALA A 120 7.73 -4.50 -0.45
N VAL A 121 6.51 -4.00 -0.68
CA VAL A 121 6.11 -3.41 -1.98
C VAL A 121 6.85 -2.11 -2.25
N GLY A 122 6.96 -1.23 -1.25
CA GLY A 122 7.66 0.04 -1.36
C GLY A 122 9.14 -0.13 -1.70
N ALA A 123 9.83 -1.03 -0.97
CA ALA A 123 11.23 -1.36 -1.25
C ALA A 123 11.40 -1.98 -2.64
N TYR A 124 10.50 -2.88 -3.04
CA TYR A 124 10.52 -3.49 -4.36
C TYR A 124 10.37 -2.47 -5.50
N LEU A 125 9.39 -1.55 -5.41
CA LEU A 125 9.17 -0.52 -6.41
C LEU A 125 10.35 0.45 -6.54
N ILE A 126 10.96 0.83 -5.41
CA ILE A 126 12.17 1.66 -5.40
C ILE A 126 13.33 0.92 -6.07
N TYR A 127 13.51 -0.36 -5.78
CA TYR A 127 14.55 -1.19 -6.42
C TYR A 127 14.35 -1.29 -7.94
N VAL A 128 13.11 -1.50 -8.38
CA VAL A 128 12.77 -1.51 -9.81
C VAL A 128 13.09 -0.16 -10.44
N ALA A 129 12.68 0.94 -9.81
CA ALA A 129 12.91 2.27 -10.37
C ALA A 129 14.42 2.61 -10.43
N ALA A 130 15.21 2.12 -9.48
CA ALA A 130 16.66 2.24 -9.50
C ALA A 130 17.31 1.45 -10.65
N THR A 131 16.72 0.31 -11.04
CA THR A 131 17.22 -0.60 -12.10
C THR A 131 16.49 -0.42 -13.45
N TYR A 132 15.72 0.68 -13.59
CA TYR A 132 14.79 0.89 -14.71
C TYR A 132 15.48 0.92 -16.10
N GLU A 133 16.64 1.57 -16.21
CA GLU A 133 17.39 1.70 -17.48
C GLU A 133 18.01 0.37 -17.94
N GLU A 134 18.33 -0.54 -17.01
CA GLU A 134 18.90 -1.85 -17.32
C GLU A 134 17.86 -2.84 -17.88
N ARG A 135 16.56 -2.57 -17.70
CA ARG A 135 15.48 -3.52 -18.00
C ARG A 135 14.69 -3.24 -19.28
N GLY A 136 14.92 -2.10 -19.93
CA GLY A 136 14.23 -1.69 -21.16
C GLY A 136 12.72 -1.43 -20.93
N ASP A 137 12.23 -0.32 -21.49
CA ASP A 137 10.85 0.19 -21.35
C ASP A 137 9.70 -0.79 -21.68
N ALA A 138 9.99 -2.00 -22.17
CA ALA A 138 8.98 -2.95 -22.65
C ALA A 138 8.20 -3.71 -21.55
N SER A 139 8.68 -3.74 -20.29
CA SER A 139 8.04 -4.58 -19.23
C SER A 139 7.12 -3.84 -18.26
N TYR A 140 7.13 -2.50 -18.24
CA TYR A 140 6.26 -1.67 -17.37
C TYR A 140 5.14 -0.94 -18.13
N GLY A 141 5.11 -1.07 -19.45
CA GLY A 141 4.17 -0.40 -20.34
C GLY A 141 2.88 -1.19 -20.65
N SER A 142 2.77 -2.45 -20.21
CA SER A 142 1.58 -3.29 -20.41
C SER A 142 0.59 -3.22 -19.26
#